data_AF-A0A0E9X8S7-F1
#
_entry.id   AF-A0A0E9X8S7-F1
#
_cell.length_a   1.000
_cell.length_b   1.000
_cell.length_c   1.000
_cell.angle_alpha   90.00
_cell.angle_beta   90.00
_cell.angle_gamma   90.00
#
_symmetry.space_group_name_H-M   'P 1'
#
loop_
_entity.id
_entity.type
_entity.pdbx_description
1 polymer ?
#
loop_
_entity_poly.entity_id
_entity_poly.type
_entity_poly.pdbx_seq_one_letter_code
_entity_poly.pdbx_strand_id
1 'polypeptide(L)'
;MRLDKNMVQDKEHIMEHLDGVIDKPESDMSPQELQLHYFKMHDYDGNNLLDGLELATAITHVHKEERGEDSQPMREEDLINLIDDILRDDDKNNDGYIDYAEFAKSLE
;
A
#
# COMPACT_ATOMS: atom_id res chain seq x y z
N MET A 1 3.99 6.30 16.52
CA MET A 1 4.26 6.93 15.22
C MET A 1 2.99 6.78 14.43
N ARG A 2 2.32 7.89 14.06
CA ARG A 2 1.25 7.81 13.07
C ARG A 2 1.96 7.49 11.76
N LEU A 3 1.53 6.50 11.00
CA LEU A 3 1.88 6.47 9.59
C LEU A 3 1.45 7.82 9.05
N ASP A 4 2.43 8.63 8.68
CA ASP A 4 2.13 9.84 7.95
C ASP A 4 1.38 9.39 6.71
N LYS A 5 0.16 9.93 6.52
CA LYS A 5 -0.73 9.72 5.37
C LYS A 5 -0.03 9.88 3.99
N ASN A 6 1.24 10.30 4.00
CA ASN A 6 2.12 10.46 2.86
C ASN A 6 2.87 9.18 2.44
N MET A 7 3.09 8.18 3.30
CA MET A 7 3.91 7.00 2.93
C MET A 7 3.30 6.16 1.79
N VAL A 8 1.98 6.20 1.63
CA VAL A 8 1.23 5.51 0.54
C VAL A 8 0.91 6.48 -0.62
N GLN A 9 1.21 7.77 -0.45
CA GLN A 9 0.92 8.84 -1.41
C GLN A 9 2.17 9.48 -2.02
N ASP A 10 3.37 9.04 -1.66
CA ASP A 10 4.59 9.50 -2.29
C ASP A 10 4.57 9.01 -3.74
N LYS A 11 4.09 9.91 -4.59
CA LYS A 11 3.89 9.71 -6.02
C LYS A 11 5.12 9.07 -6.64
N GLU A 12 6.30 9.53 -6.21
CA GLU A 12 7.65 9.06 -6.60
C GLU A 12 7.88 7.56 -6.32
N HIS A 13 7.38 7.04 -5.20
CA HIS A 13 7.53 5.64 -4.79
C HIS A 13 6.68 4.69 -5.64
N ILE A 14 5.50 5.14 -6.04
CA ILE A 14 4.65 4.39 -6.98
C ILE A 14 5.30 4.37 -8.38
N MET A 15 6.09 5.40 -8.75
CA MET A 15 6.77 5.51 -10.05
C MET A 15 7.88 4.47 -10.20
N GLU A 16 8.68 4.23 -9.15
CA GLU A 16 9.83 3.33 -9.21
C GLU A 16 9.42 1.87 -9.53
N HIS A 17 8.24 1.46 -9.07
CA HIS A 17 7.63 0.16 -9.36
C HIS A 17 6.81 0.07 -10.65
N LEU A 18 6.48 1.21 -11.26
CA LEU A 18 5.77 1.30 -12.54
C LEU A 18 6.71 1.11 -13.75
N ASP A 19 8.02 1.33 -13.56
CA ASP A 19 9.04 1.22 -14.60
C ASP A 19 9.22 -0.26 -15.04
N GLY A 20 8.45 -0.66 -16.05
CA GLY A 20 8.56 -1.99 -16.69
C GLY A 20 7.24 -2.73 -16.95
N VAL A 21 6.10 -2.24 -16.46
CA VAL A 21 4.79 -2.92 -16.62
C VAL A 21 3.84 -2.19 -17.59
N ILE A 22 4.02 -0.88 -17.81
CA ILE A 22 3.09 -0.05 -18.62
C ILE A 22 3.85 0.92 -19.56
N ASP A 23 3.41 0.98 -20.82
CA ASP A 23 3.91 1.87 -21.90
C ASP A 23 3.38 3.34 -21.79
N LYS A 24 2.94 3.77 -20.60
CA LYS A 24 2.32 5.08 -20.37
C LYS A 24 2.95 5.79 -19.19
N PRO A 25 3.42 7.04 -19.38
CA PRO A 25 3.94 7.85 -18.30
C PRO A 25 2.82 8.26 -17.34
N GLU A 26 3.07 8.10 -16.05
CA GLU A 26 2.21 8.50 -14.92
C GLU A 26 1.77 9.97 -14.89
N SER A 27 2.44 10.84 -15.66
CA SER A 27 2.05 12.24 -15.83
C SER A 27 0.65 12.40 -16.46
N ASP A 28 0.13 11.36 -17.10
CA ASP A 28 -1.23 11.31 -17.65
C ASP A 28 -2.26 10.60 -16.74
N MET A 29 -1.87 10.05 -15.58
CA MET A 29 -2.80 9.34 -14.70
C MET A 29 -3.42 10.24 -13.62
N SER A 30 -4.72 10.07 -13.41
CA SER A 30 -5.45 10.74 -12.34
C SER A 30 -5.07 10.18 -10.95
N PRO A 31 -5.25 10.95 -9.86
CA PRO A 31 -5.03 10.46 -8.50
C PRO A 31 -5.77 9.16 -8.19
N GLN A 32 -6.96 8.99 -8.75
CA GLN A 32 -7.78 7.78 -8.60
C GLN A 32 -7.18 6.59 -9.34
N GLU A 33 -6.61 6.78 -10.52
CA GLU A 33 -5.92 5.73 -11.27
C GLU A 33 -4.65 5.26 -10.56
N LEU A 34 -3.90 6.19 -9.95
CA LEU A 34 -2.72 5.85 -9.13
C LEU A 34 -3.09 5.04 -7.89
N GLN A 35 -4.16 5.43 -7.17
CA GLN A 35 -4.67 4.69 -6.02
C GLN A 35 -5.12 3.27 -6.40
N LEU A 36 -5.89 3.15 -7.48
CA LEU A 36 -6.33 1.86 -8.00
C LEU A 36 -5.15 1.00 -8.46
N HIS A 37 -4.13 1.62 -9.04
CA HIS A 37 -2.93 0.91 -9.46
C HIS A 37 -2.15 0.39 -8.26
N TYR A 38 -1.93 1.22 -7.23
CA TYR A 38 -1.25 0.80 -6.01
C TYR A 38 -1.98 -0.36 -5.32
N PHE A 39 -3.30 -0.27 -5.25
CA PHE A 39 -4.15 -1.35 -4.75
C PHE A 39 -3.92 -2.65 -5.53
N LYS A 40 -3.95 -2.58 -6.86
CA LYS A 40 -3.73 -3.75 -7.72
C LYS A 40 -2.30 -4.27 -7.76
N MET A 41 -1.31 -3.44 -7.48
CA MET A 41 0.10 -3.85 -7.44
C MET A 41 0.37 -4.79 -6.27
N HIS A 42 -0.41 -4.66 -5.18
CA HIS A 42 -0.25 -5.45 -3.96
C HIS A 42 -1.31 -6.55 -3.79
N ASP A 43 -2.35 -6.56 -4.64
CA ASP A 43 -3.30 -7.67 -4.82
C ASP A 43 -2.62 -8.79 -5.63
N TYR A 44 -1.91 -9.70 -4.95
CA TYR A 44 -1.08 -10.72 -5.59
C TYR A 44 -1.90 -11.93 -6.07
N ASP A 45 -3.05 -12.18 -5.45
CA ASP A 45 -3.93 -13.30 -5.81
C ASP A 45 -5.05 -12.88 -6.79
N GLY A 46 -5.23 -11.58 -7.04
CA GLY A 46 -6.16 -10.99 -8.00
C GLY A 46 -7.61 -11.02 -7.54
N ASN A 47 -7.86 -11.12 -6.23
CA ASN A 47 -9.20 -11.19 -5.66
C ASN A 47 -9.86 -9.79 -5.53
N ASN A 48 -9.12 -8.71 -5.82
CA ASN A 48 -9.52 -7.29 -5.65
C ASN A 48 -9.81 -6.89 -4.21
N LEU A 49 -9.13 -7.54 -3.27
CA LEU A 49 -9.13 -7.29 -1.84
C LEU A 49 -7.68 -7.25 -1.38
N LEU A 50 -7.38 -6.49 -0.32
CA LEU A 50 -6.06 -6.52 0.30
C LEU A 50 -6.14 -7.21 1.65
N ASP A 51 -5.45 -8.33 1.79
CA ASP A 51 -5.29 -9.04 3.06
C ASP A 51 -4.11 -8.49 3.91
N GLY A 52 -4.04 -8.93 5.16
CA GLY A 52 -2.97 -8.50 6.07
C GLY A 52 -1.55 -8.85 5.61
N LEU A 53 -1.35 -9.93 4.84
CA LEU A 53 -0.05 -10.32 4.28
C LEU A 53 0.32 -9.48 3.06
N GLU A 54 -0.66 -9.12 2.24
CA GLU A 54 -0.51 -8.20 1.12
C GLU A 54 -0.13 -6.80 1.62
N LEU A 55 -0.82 -6.32 2.65
CA LEU A 55 -0.46 -5.09 3.37
C LEU A 55 0.93 -5.19 4.00
N ALA A 56 1.28 -6.32 4.63
CA ALA A 56 2.60 -6.54 5.21
C ALA A 56 3.71 -6.40 4.17
N THR A 57 3.48 -6.97 2.99
CA THR A 57 4.40 -6.93 1.86
C THR A 57 4.54 -5.50 1.34
N ALA A 58 3.42 -4.80 1.15
CA ALA A 58 3.40 -3.40 0.74
C ALA A 58 4.19 -2.49 1.69
N ILE A 59 3.91 -2.57 2.99
CA ILE A 59 4.57 -1.77 4.04
C ILE A 59 6.07 -2.07 4.08
N THR A 60 6.44 -3.35 4.04
CA THR A 60 7.86 -3.75 4.09
C THR A 60 8.59 -3.32 2.83
N HIS A 61 7.91 -3.32 1.68
CA HIS A 61 8.43 -2.81 0.43
C HIS A 61 8.75 -1.31 0.58
N VAL A 62 7.76 -0.53 1.01
CA VAL A 62 7.90 0.92 1.19
C VAL A 62 9.03 1.27 2.16
N HIS A 63 9.12 0.51 3.24
CA HIS A 63 10.15 0.71 4.24
C HIS A 63 11.58 0.51 3.72
N LYS A 64 11.76 -0.44 2.80
CA LYS A 64 13.07 -0.74 2.22
C LYS A 64 13.50 0.33 1.22
N GLU A 65 12.57 0.84 0.41
CA GLU A 65 12.84 1.94 -0.51
C GLU A 65 13.21 3.22 0.27
N GLU A 66 12.47 3.57 1.33
CA GLU A 66 12.73 4.80 2.11
C GLU A 66 14.07 4.80 2.85
N ARG A 67 14.51 3.65 3.35
CA ARG A 67 15.73 3.55 4.19
C ARG A 67 16.94 3.00 3.45
N GLY A 68 16.78 2.58 2.19
CA GLY A 68 17.80 1.93 1.36
C GLY A 68 18.05 0.46 1.73
N GLU A 69 18.66 -0.29 0.81
CA GLU A 69 18.92 -1.74 0.94
C GLU A 69 19.72 -2.16 2.19
N ASP A 70 20.47 -1.24 2.80
CA ASP A 70 21.29 -1.50 4.00
C ASP A 70 20.51 -1.31 5.33
N SER A 71 19.23 -0.95 5.24
CA SER A 71 18.40 -0.68 6.40
C SER A 71 17.96 -1.95 7.12
N GLN A 72 17.91 -1.87 8.46
CA GLN A 72 17.37 -2.98 9.24
C GLN A 72 15.90 -3.19 8.88
N PRO A 73 15.47 -4.44 8.66
CA PRO A 73 14.07 -4.74 8.39
C PRO A 73 13.20 -4.24 9.54
N MET A 74 11.97 -3.83 9.23
CA MET A 74 10.98 -3.50 10.27
C MET A 74 10.87 -4.68 11.23
N ARG A 75 10.76 -4.35 12.52
CA ARG A 75 10.47 -5.38 13.52
C ARG A 75 9.07 -5.91 13.24
N GLU A 76 8.94 -7.24 13.31
CA GLU A 76 7.67 -7.93 13.06
C GLU A 76 6.55 -7.39 13.96
N GLU A 77 6.86 -7.08 15.23
CA GLU A 77 5.90 -6.46 16.15
C GLU A 77 5.38 -5.10 15.65
N ASP A 78 6.25 -4.26 15.09
CA ASP A 78 5.84 -2.96 14.57
C ASP A 78 4.99 -3.12 13.31
N LEU A 79 5.34 -4.10 12.46
CA LEU A 79 4.60 -4.44 11.25
C LEU A 79 3.19 -4.98 11.58
N ILE A 80 3.08 -5.90 12.53
CA ILE A 80 1.80 -6.47 12.97
C ILE A 80 0.91 -5.38 13.55
N ASN A 81 1.44 -4.55 14.46
CA ASN A 81 0.66 -3.45 15.04
C ASN A 81 0.13 -2.50 13.95
N LEU A 82 0.91 -2.30 12.89
CA LEU A 82 0.52 -1.44 11.79
C LEU A 82 -0.61 -2.00 10.95
N ILE A 83 -0.52 -3.29 10.63
CA ILE A 83 -1.56 -4.01 9.89
C ILE A 83 -2.84 -4.08 10.72
N ASP A 84 -2.73 -4.38 12.02
CA ASP A 84 -3.85 -4.39 12.94
C ASP A 84 -4.53 -3.02 13.05
N ASP A 85 -3.75 -1.94 13.03
CA ASP A 85 -4.26 -0.57 13.01
C ASP A 85 -5.03 -0.27 11.71
N ILE A 86 -4.46 -0.62 10.56
CA ILE A 86 -5.08 -0.43 9.24
C ILE A 86 -6.37 -1.23 9.14
N LEU A 87 -6.34 -2.53 9.41
CA LEU A 87 -7.54 -3.38 9.36
C LEU A 87 -8.61 -2.86 10.31
N ARG A 88 -8.27 -2.52 11.56
CA ARG A 88 -9.26 -2.01 12.51
C ARG A 88 -9.91 -0.71 12.05
N ASP A 89 -9.16 0.17 11.39
CA ASP A 89 -9.65 1.46 10.95
C ASP A 89 -10.37 1.38 9.60
N ASP A 90 -10.04 0.43 8.73
CA ASP A 90 -10.47 0.44 7.32
C ASP A 90 -11.36 -0.75 6.94
N ASP A 91 -11.16 -1.93 7.52
CA ASP A 91 -12.06 -3.09 7.36
C ASP A 91 -13.38 -2.81 8.11
N LYS A 92 -14.37 -2.27 7.39
CA LYS A 92 -15.66 -1.85 7.95
C LYS A 92 -16.63 -3.01 8.06
N ASN A 93 -16.43 -4.03 7.23
CA ASN A 93 -17.30 -5.19 7.15
C ASN A 93 -16.79 -6.36 8.05
N ASN A 94 -15.58 -6.22 8.62
CA ASN A 94 -14.89 -7.17 9.48
C ASN A 94 -14.66 -8.55 8.80
N ASP A 95 -14.40 -8.57 7.49
CA ASP A 95 -14.12 -9.79 6.73
C ASP A 95 -12.63 -10.18 6.71
N GLY A 96 -11.76 -9.33 7.26
CA GLY A 96 -10.32 -9.53 7.32
C GLY A 96 -9.58 -9.05 6.06
N TYR A 97 -10.28 -8.36 5.17
CA TYR A 97 -9.74 -7.76 3.96
C TYR A 97 -10.12 -6.29 3.86
N ILE A 98 -9.44 -5.57 2.97
CA ILE A 98 -9.79 -4.19 2.61
C ILE A 98 -10.16 -4.16 1.14
N ASP A 99 -11.41 -3.82 0.85
CA ASP A 99 -11.85 -3.58 -0.53
C ASP A 99 -11.43 -2.19 -1.03
N TYR A 100 -11.51 -1.96 -2.35
CA TYR A 100 -11.13 -0.66 -2.92
C TYR A 100 -11.96 0.51 -2.37
N ALA A 101 -13.23 0.30 -2.02
CA ALA A 101 -14.07 1.36 -1.46
C ALA A 101 -13.70 1.68 -0.01
N GLU A 102 -13.25 0.71 0.77
CA GLU A 102 -12.67 0.88 2.10
C GLU A 102 -11.31 1.58 2.03
N PHE A 103 -10.43 1.12 1.15
CA PHE A 103 -9.12 1.73 0.90
C PHE A 103 -9.23 3.20 0.43
N ALA A 104 -10.13 3.48 -0.52
CA ALA A 104 -10.35 4.83 -1.01
C ALA A 104 -10.89 5.77 0.07
N LYS A 105 -11.72 5.25 1.00
CA LYS A 105 -12.24 6.03 2.12
C LYS A 105 -11.19 6.40 3.14
N SER A 106 -10.17 5.57 3.37
CA SER A 106 -9.13 5.91 4.34
C SER A 106 -8.05 6.84 3.81
N LEU A 107 -8.02 7.02 2.49
CA LEU A 107 -7.26 8.08 1.82
C LEU A 107 -7.97 9.44 1.79
N GLU A 108 -9.26 9.52 2.17
CA GLU A 108 -10.01 10.78 2.36
C GLU A 108 -9.69 11.46 3.72
#